data_AF-A0A519VQQ1-F1
#
_entry.id   AF-A0A519VQQ1-F1
#
_cell.length_a   1.000
_cell.length_b   1.000
_cell.length_c   1.000
_cell.angle_alpha   90.00
_cell.angle_beta   90.00
_cell.angle_gamma   90.00
#
_symmetry.space_group_name_H-M   'P 1'
#
loop_
_entity.id
_entity.type
_entity.pdbx_description
1 polymer ?
#
loop_
_entity_poly.entity_id
_entity_poly.type
_entity_poly.pdbx_seq_one_letter_code
_entity_poly.pdbx_strand_id
1 'polypeptide(L)'
;MATNNYRNPSSGPAATNRPVPPAEPGAARPTRGNTPRPAPGTAPAPAKAAAPAGRARAQAAPARPTTPRGPRGPLPGVGQLTAFLRDRRFHLLIGFGLLLGSLYLTIAFTSFLLSGRADQSVVAALGTVSVKEAGQESGNWLGLLGAWLSEKLIYRGFGLASYGLIPIVFFLGYKIVFRRAAGSVSYVLALGLFTMLWVSSLLGYVVVQLAQPGTAQPGPDLAQAHRYDWLSG
;
A
#
# COMPACT_ATOMS: atom_id res chain seq x y z
N MET A 1 28.16 -35.73 26.26
CA MET A 1 27.21 -35.27 27.29
C MET A 1 27.42 -33.77 27.48
N ALA A 2 26.63 -32.92 26.81
CA ALA A 2 26.79 -31.46 26.83
C ALA A 2 25.84 -30.85 27.87
N THR A 3 26.38 -30.09 28.83
CA THR A 3 25.61 -29.40 29.87
C THR A 3 25.05 -28.08 29.35
N ASN A 4 23.72 -28.02 29.18
CA ASN A 4 22.99 -26.79 28.84
C ASN A 4 22.79 -25.96 30.11
N ASN A 5 23.39 -24.77 30.15
CA ASN A 5 23.28 -23.83 31.26
C ASN A 5 22.46 -22.61 30.80
N TYR A 6 21.14 -22.67 30.95
CA TYR A 6 20.27 -21.52 30.72
C TYR A 6 19.99 -20.79 32.04
N ARG A 7 20.39 -19.51 32.08
CA ARG A 7 20.16 -18.58 33.17
C ARG A 7 18.79 -17.91 32.97
N ASN A 8 17.83 -18.21 33.83
CA ASN A 8 16.49 -17.64 33.80
C ASN A 8 16.51 -16.22 34.40
N PRO A 9 15.99 -15.16 33.75
CA PRO A 9 15.86 -13.85 34.39
C PRO A 9 14.71 -13.83 35.41
N SER A 10 14.94 -13.08 36.50
CA SER A 10 14.09 -12.95 37.68
C SER A 10 12.65 -12.49 37.38
N SER A 11 11.70 -13.16 38.00
CA SER A 11 10.27 -12.83 38.04
C SER A 11 10.02 -11.40 38.53
N GLY A 12 9.46 -10.54 37.67
CA GLY A 12 8.86 -9.27 38.06
C GLY A 12 7.51 -9.49 38.79
N PRO A 13 7.02 -8.50 39.55
CA PRO A 13 5.83 -8.67 40.36
C PRO A 13 4.58 -8.92 39.51
N ALA A 14 3.77 -9.88 39.96
CA ALA A 14 2.55 -10.34 39.31
C ALA A 14 1.56 -9.17 39.07
N ALA A 15 1.18 -8.96 37.81
CA ALA A 15 0.11 -8.06 37.44
C ALA A 15 -1.24 -8.67 37.85
N THR A 16 -1.72 -8.28 39.03
CA THR A 16 -3.04 -8.67 39.53
C THR A 16 -4.12 -7.95 38.71
N ASN A 17 -4.70 -8.63 37.73
CA ASN A 17 -5.91 -8.16 37.03
C ASN A 17 -7.10 -8.21 37.99
N ARG A 18 -7.38 -7.10 38.70
CA ARG A 18 -8.67 -6.89 39.38
C ARG A 18 -9.60 -6.09 38.45
N PRO A 19 -10.86 -6.49 38.26
CA PRO A 19 -11.86 -5.69 37.56
C PRO A 19 -12.15 -4.39 38.30
N VAL A 20 -12.31 -3.30 37.55
CA VAL A 20 -12.72 -1.98 38.04
C VAL A 20 -14.21 -2.02 38.42
N PRO A 21 -14.63 -1.56 39.62
CA PRO A 21 -16.05 -1.47 39.97
C PRO A 21 -16.73 -0.29 39.25
N PRO A 22 -18.03 -0.39 38.90
CA PRO A 22 -18.76 0.64 38.18
C PRO A 22 -18.95 1.92 39.01
N ALA A 23 -18.93 3.07 38.34
CA ALA A 23 -19.05 4.39 38.94
C ALA A 23 -20.44 4.66 39.53
N GLU A 24 -20.50 5.09 40.78
CA GLU A 24 -21.72 5.59 41.42
C GLU A 24 -22.01 7.05 41.01
N PRO A 25 -23.26 7.40 40.68
CA PRO A 25 -23.64 8.77 40.35
C PRO A 25 -24.03 9.54 41.61
N GLY A 26 -23.16 10.43 42.10
CA GLY A 26 -23.53 11.40 43.14
C GLY A 26 -22.40 11.87 44.03
N ALA A 27 -21.54 12.76 43.54
CA ALA A 27 -20.73 13.60 44.42
C ALA A 27 -20.37 14.92 43.73
N ALA A 28 -20.81 16.03 44.34
CA ALA A 28 -20.64 17.39 43.87
C ALA A 28 -19.16 17.81 43.80
N ARG A 29 -18.79 18.51 42.72
CA ARG A 29 -17.44 19.06 42.49
C ARG A 29 -17.38 20.51 43.00
N PRO A 30 -16.45 20.91 43.89
CA PRO A 30 -16.37 22.29 44.34
C PRO A 30 -15.73 23.21 43.29
N THR A 31 -16.34 24.37 43.09
CA THR A 31 -15.91 25.48 42.23
C THR A 31 -14.77 26.27 42.89
N ARG A 32 -13.67 26.50 42.15
CA ARG A 32 -12.53 27.31 42.62
C ARG A 32 -12.66 28.73 42.06
N GLY A 33 -12.91 29.69 42.95
CA GLY A 33 -13.06 31.11 42.63
C GLY A 33 -11.72 31.84 42.38
N ASN A 34 -11.76 32.82 41.47
CA ASN A 34 -10.68 33.77 41.22
C ASN A 34 -10.84 35.00 42.12
N THR A 35 -9.80 35.39 42.85
CA THR A 35 -9.71 36.70 43.50
C THR A 35 -8.45 37.45 43.02
N PRO A 36 -8.53 38.75 42.65
CA PRO A 36 -7.36 39.55 42.27
C PRO A 36 -6.64 40.13 43.49
N ARG A 37 -5.31 40.26 43.42
CA ARG A 37 -4.47 40.88 44.46
C ARG A 37 -4.24 42.38 44.15
N PRO A 38 -4.37 43.30 45.13
CA PRO A 38 -4.30 44.74 44.91
C PRO A 38 -2.87 45.33 44.95
N ALA A 39 -2.72 46.49 44.32
CA ALA A 39 -1.49 47.28 44.19
C ALA A 39 -1.24 48.23 45.38
N PRO A 40 0.00 48.69 45.57
CA PRO A 40 0.31 50.01 46.16
C PRO A 40 1.08 50.86 45.11
N GLY A 41 0.93 52.17 44.93
CA GLY A 41 0.49 53.28 45.79
C GLY A 41 1.42 54.47 45.45
N THR A 42 0.84 55.62 45.13
CA THR A 42 1.39 56.85 44.50
C THR A 42 2.17 57.80 45.42
N ALA A 43 3.18 58.52 44.89
CA ALA A 43 3.53 59.93 45.26
C ALA A 43 4.62 60.55 44.34
N PRO A 44 4.76 61.91 44.24
CA PRO A 44 5.01 62.63 42.98
C PRO A 44 6.39 63.32 42.82
N ALA A 45 6.69 63.77 41.60
CA ALA A 45 7.89 64.49 41.16
C ALA A 45 8.02 65.93 41.73
N PRO A 46 9.20 66.58 41.61
CA PRO A 46 9.32 67.55 40.52
C PRO A 46 10.72 67.66 39.86
N ALA A 47 10.69 68.23 38.66
CA ALA A 47 11.81 68.50 37.77
C ALA A 47 12.67 69.71 38.17
N LYS A 48 13.97 69.64 37.82
CA LYS A 48 14.93 70.72 37.47
C LYS A 48 16.28 70.04 37.19
N ALA A 49 17.16 70.43 36.30
CA ALA A 49 17.21 71.41 35.23
C ALA A 49 18.49 71.05 34.42
N ALA A 50 18.44 71.35 33.12
CA ALA A 50 19.53 71.70 32.20
C ALA A 50 20.91 70.98 32.21
N ALA A 51 21.31 70.58 30.99
CA ALA A 51 22.51 69.87 30.56
C ALA A 51 23.87 70.55 30.90
N PRO A 52 25.01 69.87 30.66
CA PRO A 52 25.62 70.01 29.33
C PRO A 52 26.22 68.73 28.72
N ALA A 53 26.16 68.74 27.39
CA ALA A 53 27.05 68.15 26.42
C ALA A 53 28.10 67.11 26.86
N GLY A 54 28.02 65.95 26.21
CA GLY A 54 29.20 65.19 25.79
C GLY A 54 29.32 63.80 26.38
N ARG A 55 28.92 62.78 25.60
CA ARG A 55 29.77 61.63 25.25
C ARG A 55 29.03 60.62 24.37
N ALA A 56 29.68 60.36 23.23
CA ALA A 56 29.70 59.11 22.48
C ALA A 56 28.37 58.50 21.99
N ARG A 57 28.12 58.78 20.72
CA ARG A 57 27.43 57.92 19.74
C ARG A 57 27.79 56.43 19.94
N ALA A 58 26.76 55.61 19.86
CA ALA A 58 26.78 54.14 19.94
C ALA A 58 27.97 53.48 19.23
N GLN A 59 28.60 52.53 19.91
CA GLN A 59 29.33 51.44 19.27
C GLN A 59 28.67 50.12 19.68
N ALA A 60 27.67 49.71 18.91
CA ALA A 60 27.25 48.32 18.89
C ALA A 60 28.43 47.51 18.37
N ALA A 61 28.92 46.56 19.17
CA ALA A 61 29.93 45.61 18.74
C ALA A 61 29.44 44.90 17.47
N PRO A 62 30.30 44.68 16.45
CA PRO A 62 29.87 44.02 15.23
C PRO A 62 29.43 42.59 15.57
N ALA A 63 28.16 42.28 15.31
CA ALA A 63 27.66 40.92 15.40
C ALA A 63 28.51 40.02 14.46
N ARG A 64 29.15 39.00 15.02
CA ARG A 64 29.86 37.97 14.25
C ARG A 64 28.88 37.39 13.21
N PRO A 65 29.27 37.25 11.94
CA PRO A 65 28.42 36.60 10.96
C PRO A 65 28.21 35.14 11.39
N THR A 66 26.97 34.77 11.69
CA THR A 66 26.57 33.37 11.86
C THR A 66 26.68 32.70 10.49
N THR A 67 27.69 31.85 10.33
CA THR A 67 27.83 30.99 9.15
C THR A 67 26.56 30.13 9.01
N PRO A 68 25.92 30.08 7.82
CA PRO A 68 24.81 29.17 7.59
C PRO A 68 25.30 27.74 7.79
N ARG A 69 24.67 26.98 8.71
CA ARG A 69 24.94 25.54 8.83
C ARG A 69 24.51 24.88 7.52
N GLY A 70 25.47 24.27 6.83
CA GLY A 70 25.23 23.51 5.60
C GLY A 70 24.22 22.36 5.82
N PRO A 71 23.59 21.86 4.73
CA PRO A 71 22.54 20.87 4.83
C PRO A 71 23.07 19.59 5.50
N ARG A 72 22.32 19.10 6.49
CA ARG A 72 22.61 17.83 7.18
C ARG A 72 22.62 16.71 6.14
N GLY A 73 23.74 16.00 6.07
CA GLY A 73 23.91 14.86 5.16
C GLY A 73 22.86 13.77 5.40
N PRO A 74 22.63 12.88 4.41
CA PRO A 74 21.66 11.81 4.52
C PRO A 74 21.95 10.91 5.73
N LEU A 75 20.88 10.42 6.37
CA LEU A 75 20.94 9.51 7.52
C LEU A 75 21.82 8.27 7.21
N PRO A 76 22.54 7.71 8.19
CA PRO A 76 23.30 6.49 7.98
C PRO A 76 22.38 5.36 7.51
N GLY A 77 22.73 4.72 6.38
CA GLY A 77 21.97 3.62 5.76
C GLY A 77 21.18 3.98 4.50
N VAL A 78 20.64 5.21 4.38
CA VAL A 78 19.89 5.60 3.16
C VAL A 78 20.80 5.76 1.94
N GLY A 79 22.08 6.11 2.15
CA GLY A 79 23.07 6.19 1.07
C GLY A 79 23.38 4.83 0.43
N GLN A 80 23.42 3.76 1.22
CA GLN A 80 23.66 2.41 0.71
C GLN A 80 22.43 1.84 0.00
N LEU A 81 21.22 2.08 0.55
CA LEU A 81 19.98 1.67 -0.11
C LEU A 81 19.79 2.38 -1.45
N THR A 82 20.01 3.70 -1.51
CA THR A 82 19.92 4.46 -2.77
C THR A 82 21.00 4.06 -3.77
N ALA A 83 22.19 3.70 -3.32
CA ALA A 83 23.24 3.14 -4.19
C ALA A 83 22.83 1.78 -4.78
N PHE A 84 22.24 0.89 -3.96
CA PHE A 84 21.73 -0.39 -4.41
C PHE A 84 20.57 -0.26 -5.40
N LEU A 85 19.60 0.62 -5.12
CA LEU A 85 18.49 0.90 -6.04
C LEU A 85 18.96 1.49 -7.36
N ARG A 86 20.11 2.18 -7.39
CA ARG A 86 20.69 2.76 -8.61
C ARG A 86 21.56 1.76 -9.39
N ASP A 87 21.81 0.56 -8.85
CA ASP A 87 22.61 -0.47 -9.52
C ASP A 87 21.91 -0.95 -10.81
N ARG A 88 22.66 -0.96 -11.91
CA ARG A 88 22.20 -1.47 -13.21
C ARG A 88 21.82 -2.95 -13.13
N ARG A 89 22.54 -3.75 -12.34
CA ARG A 89 22.28 -5.19 -12.18
C ARG A 89 20.90 -5.43 -11.56
N PHE A 90 20.55 -4.65 -10.54
CA PHE A 90 19.24 -4.70 -9.89
C PHE A 90 18.11 -4.35 -10.88
N HIS A 91 18.28 -3.29 -11.67
CA HIS A 91 17.31 -2.96 -12.71
C HIS A 91 17.15 -4.07 -13.75
N LEU A 92 18.26 -4.70 -14.17
CA LEU A 92 18.19 -5.83 -15.11
C LEU A 92 17.45 -7.02 -14.50
N LEU A 93 17.70 -7.33 -13.22
CA LEU A 93 16.98 -8.39 -12.50
C LEU A 93 15.47 -8.12 -12.49
N ILE A 94 15.06 -6.90 -12.15
CA ILE A 94 13.63 -6.50 -12.20
C ILE A 94 13.09 -6.60 -13.62
N GLY A 95 13.82 -6.10 -14.61
CA GLY A 95 13.40 -6.10 -16.01
C GLY A 95 13.19 -7.52 -16.55
N PHE A 96 14.15 -8.42 -16.33
CA PHE A 96 14.01 -9.84 -16.67
C PHE A 96 12.90 -10.50 -15.86
N GLY A 97 12.78 -10.21 -14.56
CA GLY A 97 11.70 -10.70 -13.71
C GLY A 97 10.31 -10.33 -14.26
N LEU A 98 10.14 -9.10 -14.76
CA LEU A 98 8.89 -8.66 -15.41
C LEU A 98 8.65 -9.38 -16.74
N LEU A 99 9.69 -9.58 -17.57
CA LEU A 99 9.56 -10.32 -18.82
C LEU A 99 9.14 -11.78 -18.57
N LEU A 100 9.85 -12.47 -17.68
CA LEU A 100 9.49 -13.83 -17.25
C LEU A 100 8.10 -13.85 -16.60
N GLY A 101 7.78 -12.85 -15.79
CA GLY A 101 6.47 -12.67 -15.17
C GLY A 101 5.33 -12.53 -16.20
N SER A 102 5.54 -11.81 -17.30
CA SER A 102 4.54 -11.73 -18.38
C SER A 102 4.32 -13.05 -19.10
N LEU A 103 5.39 -13.82 -19.33
CA LEU A 103 5.29 -15.15 -19.91
C LEU A 103 4.58 -16.10 -18.94
N TYR A 104 4.95 -16.05 -17.67
CA TYR A 104 4.31 -16.78 -16.58
C TYR A 104 2.80 -16.49 -16.53
N LEU A 105 2.41 -15.21 -16.52
CA LEU A 105 1.01 -14.78 -16.56
C LEU A 105 0.27 -15.34 -17.78
N THR A 106 0.91 -15.30 -18.95
CA THR A 106 0.32 -15.83 -20.20
C THR A 106 -0.02 -17.30 -20.06
N ILE A 107 0.93 -18.11 -19.58
CA ILE A 107 0.73 -19.56 -19.43
C ILE A 107 -0.29 -19.83 -18.31
N ALA A 108 -0.21 -19.13 -17.18
CA ALA A 108 -1.12 -19.29 -16.06
C ALA A 108 -2.57 -18.98 -16.43
N PHE A 109 -2.79 -17.89 -17.18
CA PHE A 109 -4.12 -17.49 -17.66
C PHE A 109 -4.64 -18.45 -18.72
N THR A 110 -3.79 -18.88 -19.66
CA THR A 110 -4.19 -19.83 -20.71
C THR A 110 -4.55 -21.18 -20.09
N SER A 111 -3.71 -21.66 -19.17
CA SER A 111 -3.96 -22.90 -18.44
C SER A 111 -5.25 -22.84 -17.62
N PHE A 112 -5.58 -21.69 -17.03
CA PHE A 112 -6.83 -21.50 -16.28
C PHE A 112 -8.06 -21.57 -17.21
N LEU A 113 -8.02 -20.94 -18.38
CA LEU A 113 -9.09 -21.01 -19.37
C LEU A 113 -9.33 -22.45 -19.86
N LEU A 114 -8.26 -23.26 -19.97
CA LEU A 114 -8.35 -24.66 -20.39
C LEU A 114 -8.79 -25.59 -19.26
N SER A 115 -8.35 -25.35 -18.02
CA SER A 115 -8.66 -26.21 -16.85
C SER A 115 -10.04 -25.90 -16.25
N GLY A 116 -10.55 -24.69 -16.46
CA GLY A 116 -11.90 -24.30 -16.08
C GLY A 116 -12.18 -24.44 -14.58
N ARG A 117 -13.27 -25.14 -14.24
CA ARG A 117 -13.83 -25.26 -12.87
C ARG A 117 -12.93 -26.00 -11.88
N ALA A 118 -11.94 -26.76 -12.36
CA ALA A 118 -11.02 -27.50 -11.48
C ALA A 118 -10.24 -26.55 -10.56
N ASP A 119 -9.74 -25.42 -11.09
CA ASP A 119 -8.93 -24.46 -10.33
C ASP A 119 -9.76 -23.67 -9.28
N GLN A 120 -11.09 -23.57 -9.43
CA GLN A 120 -11.95 -22.88 -8.45
C GLN A 120 -12.00 -23.61 -7.09
N SER A 121 -12.08 -24.95 -7.13
CA SER A 121 -12.11 -25.78 -5.92
C SER A 121 -10.78 -25.76 -5.18
N VAL A 122 -9.69 -25.71 -5.92
CA VAL A 122 -8.32 -25.70 -5.38
C VAL A 122 -8.03 -24.37 -4.69
N VAL A 123 -8.45 -23.24 -5.26
CA VAL A 123 -8.24 -21.93 -4.61
C VAL A 123 -9.12 -21.79 -3.35
N ALA A 124 -10.32 -22.37 -3.35
CA ALA A 124 -11.14 -22.48 -2.13
C ALA A 124 -10.47 -23.36 -1.05
N ALA A 125 -9.72 -24.38 -1.46
CA ALA A 125 -8.99 -25.28 -0.56
C ALA A 125 -7.74 -24.66 0.10
N LEU A 126 -7.20 -23.53 -0.39
CA LEU A 126 -6.06 -22.85 0.29
C LEU A 126 -6.39 -22.40 1.71
N GLY A 127 -7.67 -22.21 2.02
CA GLY A 127 -8.13 -21.84 3.36
C GLY A 127 -8.23 -23.01 4.33
N THR A 128 -8.25 -24.26 3.82
CA THR A 128 -8.58 -25.46 4.61
C THR A 128 -7.52 -26.55 4.54
N VAL A 129 -6.68 -26.58 3.52
CA VAL A 129 -5.67 -27.62 3.25
C VAL A 129 -4.28 -27.01 3.11
N SER A 130 -3.22 -27.79 3.33
CA SER A 130 -1.86 -27.29 3.24
C SER A 130 -1.53 -26.79 1.82
N VAL A 131 -0.69 -25.76 1.71
CA VAL A 131 -0.23 -25.16 0.44
C VAL A 131 0.35 -26.23 -0.51
N LYS A 132 0.91 -27.31 0.03
CA LYS A 132 1.49 -28.41 -0.75
C LYS A 132 0.42 -29.32 -1.34
N GLU A 133 -0.63 -29.65 -0.60
CA GLU A 133 -1.78 -30.40 -1.13
C GLU A 133 -2.57 -29.57 -2.15
N ALA A 134 -2.85 -28.30 -1.84
CA ALA A 134 -3.53 -27.40 -2.78
C ALA A 134 -2.72 -27.22 -4.08
N GLY A 135 -1.39 -27.26 -4.01
CA GLY A 135 -0.54 -27.23 -5.21
C GLY A 135 -0.59 -28.52 -6.04
N GLN A 136 -0.82 -29.68 -5.43
CA GLN A 136 -0.97 -30.97 -6.13
C GLN A 136 -2.35 -31.13 -6.76
N GLU A 137 -3.38 -30.54 -6.15
CA GLU A 137 -4.73 -30.54 -6.70
C GLU A 137 -4.95 -29.48 -7.80
N SER A 138 -4.05 -28.49 -7.90
CA SER A 138 -4.12 -27.44 -8.92
C SER A 138 -3.97 -28.01 -10.33
N GLY A 139 -4.98 -27.77 -11.17
CA GLY A 139 -4.95 -28.13 -12.60
C GLY A 139 -4.10 -27.16 -13.44
N ASN A 140 -3.73 -26.02 -12.87
CA ASN A 140 -2.91 -25.02 -13.55
C ASN A 140 -1.49 -25.54 -13.80
N TRP A 141 -0.97 -25.38 -15.02
CA TRP A 141 0.37 -25.85 -15.40
C TRP A 141 1.49 -25.21 -14.57
N LEU A 142 1.25 -24.02 -14.03
CA LEU A 142 2.19 -23.30 -13.16
C LEU A 142 1.93 -23.56 -11.67
N GLY A 143 1.04 -24.52 -11.37
CA GLY A 143 0.61 -24.90 -10.04
C GLY A 143 -0.13 -23.79 -9.31
N LEU A 144 -0.02 -23.81 -7.98
CA LEU A 144 -0.86 -23.03 -7.10
C LEU A 144 -0.79 -21.50 -7.32
N LEU A 145 0.40 -20.96 -7.53
CA LEU A 145 0.57 -19.53 -7.74
C LEU A 145 -0.09 -19.07 -9.04
N GLY A 146 -0.04 -19.90 -10.08
CA GLY A 146 -0.74 -19.65 -11.35
C GLY A 146 -2.25 -19.65 -11.14
N ALA A 147 -2.79 -20.68 -10.47
CA ALA A 147 -4.21 -20.77 -10.14
C ALA A 147 -4.68 -19.57 -9.29
N TRP A 148 -3.92 -19.18 -8.27
CA TRP A 148 -4.26 -18.04 -7.42
C TRP A 148 -4.28 -16.71 -8.18
N LEU A 149 -3.31 -16.49 -9.06
CA LEU A 149 -3.21 -15.25 -9.83
C LEU A 149 -4.32 -15.16 -10.89
N SER A 150 -4.62 -16.28 -11.55
CA SER A 150 -5.74 -16.39 -12.50
C SER A 150 -7.09 -16.22 -11.82
N GLU A 151 -7.33 -16.86 -10.67
CA GLU A 151 -8.55 -16.68 -9.88
C GLU A 151 -8.74 -15.20 -9.48
N LYS A 152 -7.69 -14.55 -8.98
CA LYS A 152 -7.80 -13.16 -8.52
C LYS A 152 -8.02 -12.17 -9.66
N LEU A 153 -7.35 -12.36 -10.80
CA LEU A 153 -7.38 -11.40 -11.91
C LEU A 153 -8.49 -11.72 -12.91
N ILE A 154 -8.65 -12.97 -13.31
CA ILE A 154 -9.69 -13.37 -14.26
C ILE A 154 -11.01 -13.52 -13.50
N TYR A 155 -11.12 -14.46 -12.57
CA TYR A 155 -12.42 -14.82 -12.00
C TYR A 155 -13.05 -13.72 -11.12
N ARG A 156 -12.26 -13.02 -10.30
CA ARG A 156 -12.74 -11.97 -9.37
C ARG A 156 -12.43 -10.54 -9.80
N GLY A 157 -11.74 -10.39 -10.93
CA GLY A 157 -11.12 -9.13 -11.33
C GLY A 157 -11.78 -8.52 -12.56
N PHE A 158 -11.11 -8.64 -13.70
CA PHE A 158 -11.54 -8.06 -14.98
C PHE A 158 -11.96 -9.12 -16.00
N GLY A 159 -12.14 -10.38 -15.58
CA GLY A 159 -12.48 -11.47 -16.47
C GLY A 159 -11.42 -11.70 -17.53
N LEU A 160 -11.88 -11.94 -18.77
CA LEU A 160 -10.98 -12.16 -19.91
C LEU A 160 -10.17 -10.91 -20.27
N ALA A 161 -10.63 -9.74 -19.85
CA ALA A 161 -9.91 -8.49 -20.08
C ALA A 161 -8.57 -8.43 -19.32
N SER A 162 -8.37 -9.28 -18.30
CA SER A 162 -7.11 -9.41 -17.55
C SER A 162 -5.88 -9.69 -18.43
N TYR A 163 -6.07 -10.25 -19.63
CA TYR A 163 -4.99 -10.41 -20.61
C TYR A 163 -4.33 -9.09 -21.02
N GLY A 164 -5.03 -7.95 -20.91
CA GLY A 164 -4.45 -6.63 -21.14
C GLY A 164 -3.29 -6.28 -20.19
N LEU A 165 -3.18 -6.95 -19.03
CA LEU A 165 -2.07 -6.79 -18.10
C LEU A 165 -0.76 -7.36 -18.66
N ILE A 166 -0.82 -8.43 -19.46
CA ILE A 166 0.36 -9.11 -20.01
C ILE A 166 1.22 -8.16 -20.85
N PRO A 167 0.71 -7.48 -21.89
CA PRO A 167 1.52 -6.57 -22.70
C PRO A 167 2.04 -5.37 -21.91
N ILE A 168 1.31 -4.91 -20.88
CA ILE A 168 1.78 -3.83 -19.98
C ILE A 168 3.04 -4.29 -19.23
N VAL A 169 2.97 -5.44 -18.56
CA VAL A 169 4.08 -6.00 -17.78
C VAL A 169 5.27 -6.33 -18.69
N PHE A 170 5.00 -6.93 -19.85
CA PHE A 170 6.03 -7.22 -20.86
C PHE A 170 6.73 -5.94 -21.33
N PHE A 171 5.97 -4.91 -21.72
CA PHE A 171 6.54 -3.64 -22.19
C PHE A 171 7.37 -2.95 -21.11
N LEU A 172 6.92 -2.98 -19.85
CA LEU A 172 7.66 -2.42 -18.72
C LEU A 172 9.00 -3.14 -18.52
N GLY A 173 8.99 -4.48 -18.52
CA GLY A 173 10.21 -5.30 -18.45
C GLY A 173 11.16 -5.03 -19.63
N TYR A 174 10.62 -5.03 -20.85
CA TYR A 174 11.36 -4.76 -22.07
C TYR A 174 12.05 -3.38 -22.02
N LYS A 175 11.32 -2.34 -21.62
CA LYS A 175 11.87 -0.99 -21.52
C LYS A 175 13.00 -0.88 -20.48
N ILE A 176 12.89 -1.58 -19.34
CA ILE A 176 13.93 -1.61 -18.30
C ILE A 176 15.21 -2.33 -18.78
N VAL A 177 15.05 -3.48 -19.43
CA VAL A 177 16.18 -4.28 -19.94
C VAL A 177 16.90 -3.53 -21.05
N PHE A 178 16.19 -3.17 -22.11
CA PHE A 178 16.79 -2.68 -23.35
C PHE A 178 17.03 -1.17 -23.37
N ARG A 179 16.38 -0.37 -22.49
CA ARG A 179 16.49 1.10 -22.40
C ARG A 179 16.29 1.89 -23.70
N ARG A 180 15.91 1.22 -24.79
CA ARG A 180 15.82 1.77 -26.15
C ARG A 180 14.41 1.74 -26.70
N ALA A 181 13.43 1.32 -25.90
CA ALA A 181 12.04 1.27 -26.32
C ALA A 181 11.52 2.68 -26.63
N ALA A 182 11.35 2.98 -27.92
CA ALA A 182 10.66 4.16 -28.41
C ALA A 182 9.16 3.99 -28.12
N GLY A 183 8.73 4.40 -26.93
CA GLY A 183 7.34 4.30 -26.50
C GLY A 183 7.12 4.95 -25.15
N SER A 184 6.04 5.72 -25.05
CA SER A 184 5.59 6.30 -23.78
C SER A 184 5.01 5.20 -22.90
N VAL A 185 5.55 5.06 -21.69
CA VAL A 185 5.00 4.11 -20.69
C VAL A 185 3.57 4.50 -20.35
N SER A 186 3.30 5.79 -20.25
CA SER A 186 1.96 6.31 -20.01
C SER A 186 0.99 5.94 -21.13
N TYR A 187 1.44 5.94 -22.39
CA TYR A 187 0.59 5.53 -23.51
C TYR A 187 0.25 4.03 -23.44
N VAL A 188 1.24 3.17 -23.22
CA VAL A 188 1.00 1.72 -23.10
C VAL A 188 0.13 1.38 -21.90
N LEU A 189 0.36 2.04 -20.76
CA LEU A 189 -0.48 1.89 -19.58
C LEU A 189 -1.90 2.39 -19.83
N ALA A 190 -2.07 3.58 -20.40
CA ALA A 190 -3.38 4.15 -20.68
C ALA A 190 -4.15 3.27 -21.67
N LEU A 191 -3.53 2.88 -22.78
CA LEU A 191 -4.14 2.01 -23.77
C LEU A 191 -4.47 0.64 -23.18
N GLY A 192 -3.55 0.04 -22.43
CA GLY A 192 -3.75 -1.27 -21.80
C GLY A 192 -4.89 -1.25 -20.78
N LEU A 193 -4.89 -0.30 -19.84
CA LEU A 193 -5.96 -0.16 -18.84
C LEU A 193 -7.30 0.22 -19.46
N PHE A 194 -7.30 1.10 -20.46
CA PHE A 194 -8.51 1.42 -21.22
C PHE A 194 -9.06 0.19 -21.93
N THR A 195 -8.20 -0.60 -22.58
CA THR A 195 -8.60 -1.85 -23.25
C THR A 195 -9.13 -2.86 -22.23
N MET A 196 -8.49 -3.00 -21.06
CA MET A 196 -9.00 -3.87 -19.97
C MET A 196 -10.41 -3.44 -19.55
N LEU A 197 -10.60 -2.16 -19.25
CA LEU A 197 -11.89 -1.65 -18.79
C LEU A 197 -12.97 -1.80 -19.87
N TRP A 198 -12.62 -1.48 -21.11
CA TRP A 198 -13.55 -1.56 -22.23
C TRP A 198 -13.94 -3.00 -22.55
N VAL A 199 -12.97 -3.92 -22.67
CA VAL A 199 -13.27 -5.34 -22.91
C VAL A 199 -14.09 -5.93 -21.77
N SER A 200 -13.76 -5.63 -20.51
CA SER A 200 -14.56 -6.09 -19.36
C SER A 200 -16.00 -5.59 -19.44
N SER A 201 -16.20 -4.30 -19.72
CA SER A 201 -17.55 -3.71 -19.87
C SER A 201 -18.31 -4.29 -21.06
N LEU A 202 -17.63 -4.51 -22.19
CA LEU A 202 -18.22 -5.11 -23.39
C LEU A 202 -18.65 -6.55 -23.15
N LEU A 203 -17.81 -7.35 -22.49
CA LEU A 203 -18.15 -8.72 -22.12
C LEU A 203 -19.32 -8.75 -21.13
N GLY A 204 -19.37 -7.83 -20.17
CA GLY A 204 -20.49 -7.71 -19.24
C GLY A 204 -21.81 -7.42 -19.96
N TYR A 205 -21.77 -6.49 -20.94
CA TYR A 205 -22.91 -6.23 -21.81
C TYR A 205 -23.32 -7.49 -22.60
N VAL A 206 -22.37 -8.21 -23.21
CA VAL A 206 -22.66 -9.46 -23.94
C VAL A 206 -23.30 -10.51 -23.03
N VAL A 207 -22.82 -10.68 -21.79
CA VAL A 207 -23.41 -11.62 -20.81
C VAL A 207 -24.86 -11.25 -20.52
N VAL A 208 -25.16 -9.97 -20.28
CA VAL A 208 -26.53 -9.51 -20.05
C VAL A 208 -27.42 -9.76 -21.27
N GLN A 209 -26.90 -9.54 -22.48
CA GLN A 209 -27.65 -9.79 -23.71
C GLN A 209 -27.91 -11.28 -23.95
N LEU A 210 -26.94 -12.15 -23.64
CA LEU A 210 -27.11 -13.61 -23.71
C LEU A 210 -28.10 -14.13 -22.66
N ALA A 211 -28.23 -13.45 -21.53
CA ALA A 211 -29.17 -13.79 -20.46
C ALA A 211 -30.62 -13.36 -20.76
N GLN A 212 -30.86 -12.52 -21.79
CA GLN A 212 -32.20 -12.15 -22.19
C GLN A 212 -32.92 -13.39 -22.74
N PRO A 213 -34.11 -13.74 -22.22
CA PRO A 213 -34.89 -14.82 -22.80
C PRO A 213 -35.27 -14.44 -24.25
N GLY A 214 -34.93 -15.32 -25.20
CA GLY A 214 -35.54 -15.26 -26.53
C GLY A 214 -37.06 -15.35 -26.39
N THR A 215 -37.79 -14.74 -27.33
CA THR A 215 -39.26 -14.60 -27.37
C THR A 215 -40.08 -15.91 -27.28
N ALA A 216 -39.44 -17.06 -27.06
CA ALA A 216 -40.06 -18.38 -26.95
C ALA A 216 -39.94 -19.05 -25.56
N GLN A 217 -39.21 -18.47 -24.58
CA GLN A 217 -39.01 -19.10 -23.27
C GLN A 217 -39.54 -18.21 -22.12
N PRO A 218 -40.46 -18.68 -21.26
CA PRO A 218 -40.96 -17.89 -20.15
C PRO A 218 -39.98 -17.96 -18.96
N GLY A 219 -39.10 -16.97 -18.87
CA GLY A 219 -38.31 -16.68 -17.68
C GLY A 219 -36.85 -16.33 -18.00
N PRO A 220 -36.20 -15.43 -17.23
CA PRO A 220 -34.77 -15.23 -17.35
C PRO A 220 -34.08 -16.55 -17.00
N ASP A 221 -33.30 -17.10 -17.93
CA ASP A 221 -32.45 -18.27 -17.64
C ASP A 221 -31.25 -17.80 -16.82
N LEU A 222 -31.53 -17.43 -15.56
CA LEU A 222 -30.55 -16.89 -14.60
C LEU A 222 -29.37 -17.85 -14.41
N ALA A 223 -29.59 -19.15 -14.60
CA ALA A 223 -28.55 -20.16 -14.53
C ALA A 223 -27.51 -20.01 -15.66
N GLN A 224 -27.93 -19.59 -16.86
CA GLN A 224 -27.01 -19.32 -17.95
C GLN A 224 -26.21 -18.04 -17.72
N ALA A 225 -26.85 -16.99 -17.20
CA ALA A 225 -26.16 -15.73 -16.85
C ALA A 225 -25.00 -15.99 -15.87
N HIS A 226 -25.28 -16.69 -14.76
CA HIS A 226 -24.27 -17.04 -13.75
C HIS A 226 -23.12 -17.89 -14.27
N ARG A 227 -23.33 -18.64 -15.37
CA ARG A 227 -22.25 -19.44 -15.98
C ARG A 227 -21.21 -18.56 -16.66
N TYR A 228 -21.57 -17.34 -17.08
CA TYR A 228 -20.73 -16.45 -17.88
C TYR A 228 -20.28 -15.19 -17.14
N ASP A 229 -20.76 -14.93 -15.92
CA ASP A 229 -20.36 -13.76 -15.12
C ASP A 229 -18.83 -13.59 -15.01
N TRP A 230 -18.09 -14.70 -14.94
CA TRP A 230 -16.62 -14.69 -14.88
C TRP A 230 -15.93 -14.11 -16.14
N LEU A 231 -16.64 -13.97 -17.27
CA LEU A 231 -16.09 -13.39 -18.49
C LEU A 231 -15.82 -11.89 -18.33
N SER A 232 -16.67 -11.18 -17.61
CA SER A 232 -16.54 -9.74 -17.36
C SER A 232 -15.78 -9.41 -16.07
N GLY A 233 -15.65 -10.38 -15.17
CA GLY A 233 -15.08 -10.19 -13.83
C GLY A 233 -16.09 -9.67 -12.83
#